data_AF-A0A847URS6-F1
#
_entry.id   AF-A0A847URS6-F1
#
_cell.length_a   1.000
_cell.length_b   1.000
_cell.length_c   1.000
_cell.angle_alpha   90.00
_cell.angle_beta   90.00
_cell.angle_gamma   90.00
#
_symmetry.space_group_name_H-M   'P 1'
#
loop_
_entity.id
_entity.type
_entity.pdbx_description
1 polymer ?
#
loop_
_entity_poly.entity_id
_entity_poly.type
_entity_poly.pdbx_seq_one_letter_code
_entity_poly.pdbx_strand_id
1 'polypeptide(L)'
;MRKTLISGLAGVAIFVFSAAAWAAPYDEVLNRWQKTQKFSDAGETIAITVTYYSSEYIEALVQSEAEKNLWTADELEMHKYQLLKTLRLDDTIPVKFQFEVMGPTLHLAPFGQQVWIWIGKKRYDPVDFDPRFNFGVTEKIDGMVYFPRFDEKTGKDLLEGVGSVKVVVSGGISMAVKPVNVDFIWEVGNDDPSRLYGGQAGSRLEMDRLIKRLANLNREKEECEQRLGELNAEISTIEARMKELQQQ
;
A
#
# COMPACT_ATOMS: atom_id res chain seq x y z
N MET A 1 -2.39 -84.50 -26.87
CA MET A 1 -1.75 -83.75 -27.98
C MET A 1 -1.97 -82.26 -27.74
N ARG A 2 -0.87 -81.47 -27.72
CA ARG A 2 -0.71 -80.03 -28.12
C ARG A 2 -1.64 -78.97 -27.46
N LYS A 3 -1.22 -77.75 -27.11
CA LYS A 3 0.04 -77.01 -26.92
C LYS A 3 -0.40 -75.56 -26.54
N THR A 4 0.02 -75.04 -25.38
CA THR A 4 0.64 -73.70 -25.13
C THR A 4 0.15 -72.36 -25.74
N LEU A 5 0.17 -71.30 -24.88
CA LEU A 5 0.52 -69.85 -25.07
C LEU A 5 -0.60 -68.86 -25.51
N ILE A 6 -0.71 -67.57 -25.15
CA ILE A 6 0.02 -66.56 -24.34
C ILE A 6 -0.96 -65.41 -23.98
N SER A 7 -0.66 -64.73 -22.88
CA SER A 7 -1.01 -63.40 -22.36
C SER A 7 -1.58 -62.30 -23.26
N GLY A 8 -2.33 -61.39 -22.62
CA GLY A 8 -2.22 -59.95 -22.87
C GLY A 8 -3.55 -59.20 -22.79
N LEU A 9 -3.79 -58.48 -21.69
CA LEU A 9 -4.31 -57.10 -21.72
C LEU A 9 -4.30 -56.54 -20.28
N ALA A 10 -3.19 -55.90 -19.92
CA ALA A 10 -3.17 -55.00 -18.77
C ALA A 10 -3.93 -53.73 -19.17
N GLY A 11 -5.14 -53.57 -18.64
CA GLY A 11 -5.91 -52.34 -18.79
C GLY A 11 -5.22 -51.22 -18.02
N VAL A 12 -4.60 -50.30 -18.75
CA VAL A 12 -4.11 -49.02 -18.22
C VAL A 12 -5.34 -48.21 -17.83
N ALA A 13 -5.65 -48.16 -16.53
CA ALA A 13 -6.59 -47.21 -15.97
C ALA A 13 -5.94 -45.81 -16.06
N ILE A 14 -6.27 -45.08 -17.11
CA ILE A 14 -5.99 -43.64 -17.19
C ILE A 14 -6.90 -42.97 -16.16
N PHE A 15 -6.36 -42.73 -14.96
CA PHE A 15 -6.93 -41.77 -14.04
C PHE A 15 -6.76 -40.39 -14.67
N VAL A 16 -7.83 -39.91 -15.32
CA VAL A 16 -7.99 -38.49 -15.60
C VAL A 16 -8.14 -37.81 -14.25
N PHE A 17 -7.01 -37.34 -13.70
CA PHE A 17 -7.03 -36.33 -12.65
C PHE A 17 -7.70 -35.10 -13.25
N SER A 18 -9.00 -34.98 -13.04
CA SER A 18 -9.66 -33.69 -13.15
C SER A 18 -9.05 -32.84 -12.05
N ALA A 19 -8.08 -31.99 -12.42
CA ALA A 19 -7.68 -30.88 -11.58
C ALA A 19 -8.91 -29.99 -11.44
N ALA A 20 -9.73 -30.25 -10.43
CA ALA A 20 -10.54 -29.19 -9.85
C ALA A 20 -9.52 -28.12 -9.47
N ALA A 21 -9.55 -26.99 -10.19
CA ALA A 21 -8.78 -25.82 -9.83
C ALA A 21 -9.31 -25.37 -8.47
N TRP A 22 -8.69 -25.87 -7.39
CA TRP A 22 -8.71 -25.19 -6.12
C TRP A 22 -8.01 -23.88 -6.41
N ALA A 23 -8.78 -22.79 -6.56
CA ALA A 23 -8.20 -21.45 -6.54
C ALA A 23 -7.28 -21.43 -5.33
N ALA A 24 -6.00 -21.19 -5.56
CA ALA A 24 -5.02 -21.30 -4.49
C ALA A 24 -5.41 -20.29 -3.39
N PRO A 25 -5.11 -20.59 -2.11
CA PRO A 25 -5.56 -19.76 -0.99
C PRO A 25 -5.15 -18.28 -1.13
N TYR A 26 -4.12 -17.97 -1.92
CA TYR A 26 -3.72 -16.60 -2.22
C TYR A 26 -4.67 -15.85 -3.18
N ASP A 27 -5.33 -16.49 -4.15
CA ASP A 27 -6.14 -15.78 -5.15
C ASP A 27 -7.37 -15.10 -4.51
N GLU A 28 -7.97 -15.74 -3.51
CA GLU A 28 -9.05 -15.16 -2.72
C GLU A 28 -8.58 -13.92 -1.96
N VAL A 29 -7.40 -14.00 -1.33
CA VAL A 29 -6.78 -12.89 -0.61
C VAL A 29 -6.44 -11.74 -1.57
N LEU A 30 -5.84 -12.03 -2.72
CA LEU A 30 -5.47 -11.03 -3.72
C LEU A 30 -6.72 -10.28 -4.23
N ASN A 31 -7.78 -11.01 -4.60
CA ASN A 31 -9.02 -10.43 -5.10
C ASN A 31 -9.80 -9.64 -4.04
N ARG A 32 -9.64 -9.96 -2.75
CA ARG A 32 -10.27 -9.19 -1.67
C ARG A 32 -9.65 -7.80 -1.54
N TRP A 33 -8.34 -7.69 -1.75
CA TRP A 33 -7.58 -6.46 -1.58
C TRP A 33 -7.37 -5.66 -2.88
N GLN A 34 -7.64 -6.28 -4.02
CA GLN A 34 -7.69 -5.63 -5.34
C GLN A 34 -9.13 -5.49 -5.83
N LYS A 35 -9.57 -4.27 -6.09
CA LYS A 35 -10.94 -3.98 -6.56
C LYS A 35 -10.91 -3.25 -7.89
N THR A 36 -11.72 -3.71 -8.84
CA THR A 36 -11.86 -3.10 -10.16
C THR A 36 -13.29 -2.60 -10.37
N GLN A 37 -13.43 -1.36 -10.82
CA GLN A 37 -14.70 -0.80 -11.27
C GLN A 37 -14.58 -0.37 -12.73
N LYS A 38 -15.58 -0.66 -13.54
CA LYS A 38 -15.61 -0.36 -14.98
C LYS A 38 -16.73 0.62 -15.27
N PHE A 39 -16.40 1.64 -16.07
CA PHE A 39 -17.29 2.72 -16.47
C PHE A 39 -17.26 2.81 -17.99
N SER A 40 -18.43 2.97 -18.60
CA SER A 40 -18.55 3.12 -20.05
C SER A 40 -19.61 4.17 -20.36
N ASP A 41 -19.26 5.15 -21.19
CA ASP A 41 -20.21 6.14 -21.71
C ASP A 41 -19.77 6.63 -23.09
N ALA A 42 -20.73 6.85 -24.00
CA ALA A 42 -20.52 7.46 -25.32
C ALA A 42 -19.27 6.99 -26.13
N GLY A 43 -18.87 5.72 -26.02
CA GLY A 43 -17.71 5.16 -26.74
C GLY A 43 -16.36 5.26 -26.00
N GLU A 44 -16.35 5.82 -24.80
CA GLU A 44 -15.25 5.78 -23.84
C GLU A 44 -15.51 4.66 -22.82
N THR A 45 -14.48 3.89 -22.48
CA THR A 45 -14.52 2.91 -21.39
C THR A 45 -13.28 3.05 -20.53
N ILE A 46 -13.47 3.10 -19.22
CA ILE A 46 -12.40 3.17 -18.23
C ILE A 46 -12.59 2.05 -17.22
N ALA A 47 -11.55 1.25 -16.99
CA ALA A 47 -11.46 0.36 -15.84
C ALA A 47 -10.47 0.95 -14.83
N ILE A 48 -10.94 1.16 -13.61
CA ILE A 48 -10.13 1.64 -12.49
C ILE A 48 -9.94 0.45 -11.56
N THR A 49 -8.69 0.02 -11.41
CA THR A 49 -8.28 -1.01 -10.46
C THR A 49 -7.49 -0.36 -9.34
N VAL A 50 -7.90 -0.61 -8.10
CA VAL A 50 -7.23 -0.09 -6.91
C VAL A 50 -6.88 -1.27 -6.01
N THR A 51 -5.62 -1.30 -5.58
CA THR A 51 -5.09 -2.35 -4.71
C THR A 51 -4.57 -1.73 -3.42
N TYR A 52 -5.14 -2.15 -2.29
CA TYR A 52 -4.65 -1.80 -0.97
C TYR A 52 -3.63 -2.85 -0.51
N TYR A 53 -2.40 -2.43 -0.18
CA TYR A 53 -1.35 -3.34 0.26
C TYR A 53 -1.44 -3.62 1.76
N SER A 54 -2.37 -4.51 2.13
CA SER A 54 -2.41 -5.07 3.48
C SER A 54 -1.31 -6.10 3.68
N SER A 55 -1.09 -6.49 4.94
CA SER A 55 -0.10 -7.51 5.30
C SER A 55 -0.41 -8.85 4.64
N GLU A 56 -1.67 -9.27 4.72
CA GLU A 56 -2.13 -10.52 4.10
C GLU A 56 -2.01 -10.48 2.57
N TYR A 57 -2.27 -9.32 1.95
CA TYR A 57 -2.10 -9.16 0.50
C TYR A 57 -0.63 -9.31 0.09
N ILE A 58 0.29 -8.68 0.82
CA ILE A 58 1.72 -8.74 0.52
C ILE A 58 2.24 -10.16 0.64
N GLU A 59 1.87 -10.88 1.71
CA GLU A 59 2.25 -12.29 1.88
C GLU A 59 1.70 -13.16 0.75
N ALA A 60 0.42 -13.02 0.42
CA ALA A 60 -0.22 -13.73 -0.68
C ALA A 60 0.44 -13.41 -2.04
N LEU A 61 0.81 -12.14 -2.27
CA LEU A 61 1.48 -11.70 -3.49
C LEU A 61 2.87 -12.35 -3.63
N VAL A 62 3.69 -12.26 -2.58
CA VAL A 62 5.04 -12.84 -2.57
C VAL A 62 5.00 -14.34 -2.76
N GLN A 63 4.06 -15.04 -2.10
CA GLN A 63 3.88 -16.49 -2.26
C GLN A 63 3.43 -16.84 -3.68
N SER A 64 2.46 -16.11 -4.24
CA SER A 64 1.97 -16.33 -5.60
C SER A 64 3.07 -16.12 -6.64
N GLU A 65 3.90 -15.08 -6.48
CA GLU A 65 5.03 -14.81 -7.38
C GLU A 65 6.14 -15.84 -7.23
N ALA A 66 6.44 -16.28 -6.00
CA ALA A 66 7.42 -17.32 -5.75
C ALA A 66 7.03 -18.64 -6.41
N GLU A 67 5.76 -19.05 -6.32
CA GLU A 67 5.24 -20.24 -6.99
C GLU A 67 5.29 -20.12 -8.51
N LYS A 68 4.82 -18.99 -9.05
CA LYS A 68 4.78 -18.75 -10.50
C LYS A 68 6.17 -18.71 -11.13
N ASN A 69 7.14 -18.15 -10.42
CA ASN A 69 8.51 -17.98 -10.92
C ASN A 69 9.48 -19.06 -10.42
N LEU A 70 9.00 -20.04 -9.64
CA LEU A 70 9.81 -21.11 -9.04
C LEU A 70 11.00 -20.58 -8.23
N TRP A 71 10.77 -19.51 -7.45
CA TRP A 71 11.82 -18.87 -6.66
C TRP A 71 12.33 -19.77 -5.55
N THR A 72 13.63 -19.66 -5.31
CA THR A 72 14.29 -20.18 -4.11
C THR A 72 13.93 -19.35 -2.88
N ALA A 73 14.20 -19.88 -1.68
CA ALA A 73 13.96 -19.15 -0.43
C ALA A 73 14.72 -17.81 -0.36
N ASP A 74 15.94 -17.78 -0.89
CA ASP A 74 16.77 -16.56 -0.91
C ASP A 74 16.20 -15.49 -1.87
N GLU A 75 15.71 -15.90 -3.04
CA GLU A 75 15.07 -15.00 -4.01
C GLU A 75 13.76 -14.44 -3.47
N LEU A 76 12.97 -15.29 -2.79
CA LEU A 76 11.73 -14.87 -2.13
C LEU A 76 12.00 -13.82 -1.06
N GLU A 77 12.98 -14.04 -0.17
CA GLU A 77 13.33 -13.08 0.88
C GLU A 77 13.88 -11.77 0.30
N MET A 78 14.70 -11.84 -0.75
CA MET A 78 15.20 -10.64 -1.45
C MET A 78 14.07 -9.85 -2.10
N HIS A 79 13.14 -10.53 -2.77
CA HIS A 79 11.99 -9.91 -3.40
C HIS A 79 11.08 -9.25 -2.36
N LYS A 80 10.78 -9.98 -1.27
CA LYS A 80 10.01 -9.46 -0.12
C LYS A 80 10.66 -8.19 0.44
N TYR A 81 11.98 -8.18 0.62
CA TYR A 81 12.71 -6.99 1.08
C TYR A 81 12.54 -5.78 0.14
N GLN A 82 12.72 -5.98 -1.18
CA GLN A 82 12.59 -4.91 -2.17
C GLN A 82 11.15 -4.37 -2.26
N LEU A 83 10.16 -5.26 -2.21
CA LEU A 83 8.76 -4.90 -2.20
C LEU A 83 8.42 -4.06 -0.98
N LEU A 84 8.72 -4.53 0.23
CA LEU A 84 8.43 -3.81 1.48
C LEU A 84 9.12 -2.45 1.55
N LYS A 85 10.36 -2.35 1.03
CA LYS A 85 11.07 -1.08 0.91
C LYS A 85 10.36 -0.08 -0.02
N THR A 86 9.81 -0.57 -1.13
CA THR A 86 9.05 0.25 -2.10
C THR A 86 7.71 0.69 -1.55
N LEU A 87 7.07 -0.17 -0.74
CA LEU A 87 5.77 0.10 -0.14
C LEU A 87 5.84 1.13 0.99
N ARG A 88 6.99 1.30 1.65
CA ARG A 88 7.20 2.31 2.70
C ARG A 88 6.13 2.24 3.81
N LEU A 89 5.79 1.02 4.22
CA LEU A 89 4.76 0.76 5.24
C LEU A 89 5.10 1.40 6.60
N ASP A 90 6.35 1.80 6.80
CA ASP A 90 6.85 2.49 7.99
C ASP A 90 6.34 3.93 8.14
N ASP A 91 6.00 4.61 7.05
CA ASP A 91 5.58 6.02 7.08
C ASP A 91 4.27 6.30 6.33
N THR A 92 3.85 5.40 5.45
CA THR A 92 2.74 5.62 4.53
C THR A 92 1.79 4.42 4.45
N ILE A 93 0.60 4.70 3.90
CA ILE A 93 -0.39 3.71 3.50
C ILE A 93 -0.33 3.63 1.97
N PRO A 94 0.35 2.61 1.40
CA PRO A 94 0.52 2.47 -0.03
C PRO A 94 -0.70 1.86 -0.70
N VAL A 95 -1.15 2.49 -1.78
CA VAL A 95 -2.25 2.04 -2.62
C VAL A 95 -1.80 2.10 -4.07
N LYS A 96 -1.93 1.00 -4.81
CA LYS A 96 -1.67 0.99 -6.25
C LYS A 96 -2.94 1.34 -7.00
N PHE A 97 -2.81 2.26 -7.94
CA PHE A 97 -3.86 2.57 -8.90
C PHE A 97 -3.44 2.09 -10.29
N GLN A 98 -4.40 1.54 -11.01
CA GLN A 98 -4.28 1.16 -12.41
C GLN A 98 -5.51 1.65 -13.15
N PHE A 99 -5.29 2.38 -14.23
CA PHE A 99 -6.32 2.87 -15.14
C PHE A 99 -6.11 2.21 -16.49
N GLU A 100 -7.13 1.57 -17.01
CA GLU A 100 -7.19 1.07 -18.39
C GLU A 100 -8.24 1.86 -19.14
N VAL A 101 -7.85 2.47 -20.25
CA VAL A 101 -8.63 3.40 -21.04
C VAL A 101 -8.79 2.83 -22.44
N MET A 102 -10.04 2.76 -22.88
CA MET A 102 -10.41 2.47 -24.26
C MET A 102 -11.24 3.63 -24.77
N GLY A 103 -10.62 4.54 -25.50
CA GLY A 103 -11.27 5.75 -25.98
C GLY A 103 -10.32 6.95 -26.06
N PRO A 104 -10.84 8.17 -25.86
CA PRO A 104 -10.03 9.39 -25.81
C PRO A 104 -8.96 9.35 -24.70
N THR A 105 -7.93 10.18 -24.84
CA THR A 105 -6.88 10.33 -23.82
C THR A 105 -7.49 10.80 -22.50
N LEU A 106 -7.26 10.01 -21.44
CA LEU A 106 -7.64 10.35 -20.08
C LEU A 106 -6.63 11.34 -19.49
N HIS A 107 -7.12 12.45 -18.95
CA HIS A 107 -6.32 13.47 -18.29
C HIS A 107 -6.61 13.48 -16.78
N LEU A 108 -5.65 12.95 -16.02
CA LEU A 108 -5.76 12.80 -14.57
C LEU A 108 -5.19 13.99 -13.78
N ALA A 109 -4.49 14.92 -14.44
CA ALA A 109 -3.84 16.05 -13.79
C ALA A 109 -4.85 17.12 -13.31
N PRO A 110 -4.65 17.75 -12.14
CA PRO A 110 -3.63 17.43 -11.13
C PRO A 110 -4.05 16.22 -10.29
N PHE A 111 -3.31 15.11 -10.41
CA PHE A 111 -3.75 13.82 -9.87
C PHE A 111 -3.90 13.80 -8.35
N GLY A 112 -3.01 14.49 -7.63
CA GLY A 112 -3.09 14.59 -6.17
C GLY A 112 -4.40 15.21 -5.64
N GLN A 113 -5.17 15.91 -6.48
CA GLN A 113 -6.49 16.44 -6.10
C GLN A 113 -7.64 15.51 -6.52
N GLN A 114 -7.36 14.51 -7.36
CA GLN A 114 -8.35 13.56 -7.87
C GLN A 114 -8.50 12.33 -6.97
N VAL A 115 -7.63 12.15 -5.98
CA VAL A 115 -7.65 10.98 -5.10
C VAL A 115 -7.51 11.39 -3.64
N TRP A 116 -8.21 10.71 -2.75
CA TRP A 116 -8.07 10.88 -1.31
C TRP A 116 -8.47 9.60 -0.58
N ILE A 117 -8.10 9.51 0.69
CA ILE A 117 -8.47 8.40 1.57
C ILE A 117 -9.28 8.92 2.75
N TRP A 118 -10.36 8.22 3.06
CA TRP A 118 -11.10 8.39 4.30
C TRP A 118 -10.66 7.33 5.30
N ILE A 119 -10.21 7.80 6.45
CA ILE A 119 -9.85 6.97 7.59
C ILE A 119 -10.75 7.41 8.74
N GLY A 120 -11.69 6.54 9.12
CA GLY A 120 -12.80 6.92 10.00
C GLY A 120 -13.63 8.08 9.41
N LYS A 121 -13.60 9.24 10.07
CA LYS A 121 -14.37 10.44 9.67
C LYS A 121 -13.51 11.55 9.05
N LYS A 122 -12.21 11.32 8.86
CA LYS A 122 -11.28 12.31 8.33
C LYS A 122 -10.82 11.94 6.93
N ARG A 123 -10.71 12.94 6.08
CA ARG A 123 -10.14 12.85 4.73
C ARG A 123 -8.65 13.19 4.79
N TYR A 124 -7.84 12.43 4.09
CA TYR A 124 -6.42 12.66 3.89
C TYR A 124 -6.10 12.64 2.40
N ASP A 125 -5.35 13.63 1.95
CA ASP A 125 -4.82 13.71 0.59
C ASP A 125 -3.50 12.91 0.50
N PRO A 126 -3.06 12.48 -0.70
CA PRO A 126 -1.81 11.75 -0.84
C PRO A 126 -0.61 12.65 -0.51
N VAL A 127 0.38 12.09 0.18
CA VAL A 127 1.67 12.75 0.47
C VAL A 127 2.67 12.59 -0.67
N ASP A 128 2.53 11.53 -1.45
CA ASP A 128 3.39 11.21 -2.59
C ASP A 128 2.63 10.30 -3.58
N PHE A 129 2.97 10.36 -4.86
CA PHE A 129 2.36 9.53 -5.90
C PHE A 129 3.23 9.49 -7.15
N ASP A 130 3.01 8.50 -8.01
CA ASP A 130 3.71 8.39 -9.28
C ASP A 130 3.43 9.61 -10.20
N PRO A 131 4.44 10.45 -10.52
CA PRO A 131 4.24 11.65 -11.33
C PRO A 131 3.68 11.37 -12.73
N ARG A 132 3.81 10.12 -13.22
CA ARG A 132 3.24 9.69 -14.51
C ARG A 132 1.73 9.87 -14.57
N PHE A 133 1.04 9.86 -13.42
CA PHE A 133 -0.39 10.15 -13.37
C PHE A 133 -0.76 11.57 -13.80
N ASN A 134 0.18 12.51 -13.88
CA ASN A 134 -0.12 13.86 -14.39
C ASN A 134 -0.01 13.98 -15.92
N PHE A 135 0.30 12.89 -16.63
CA PHE A 135 0.37 12.87 -18.08
C PHE A 135 -0.89 12.24 -18.68
N GLY A 136 -1.14 12.51 -19.96
CA GLY A 136 -2.27 11.90 -20.69
C GLY A 136 -2.10 10.38 -20.82
N VAL A 137 -3.18 9.64 -20.60
CA VAL A 137 -3.21 8.17 -20.66
C VAL A 137 -4.06 7.72 -21.83
N THR A 138 -3.51 6.93 -22.75
CA THR A 138 -4.23 6.44 -23.94
C THR A 138 -4.68 4.99 -23.85
N GLU A 139 -3.96 4.15 -23.10
CA GLU A 139 -4.25 2.71 -23.01
C GLU A 139 -4.25 2.26 -21.56
N LYS A 140 -3.10 2.34 -20.90
CA LYS A 140 -2.94 1.87 -19.54
C LYS A 140 -1.89 2.69 -18.80
N ILE A 141 -2.17 2.97 -17.54
CA ILE A 141 -1.17 3.45 -16.58
C ILE A 141 -1.37 2.74 -15.25
N ASP A 142 -0.28 2.45 -14.56
CA ASP A 142 -0.30 2.03 -13.17
C ASP A 142 0.84 2.67 -12.39
N GLY A 143 0.60 2.86 -11.09
CA GLY A 143 1.52 3.56 -10.21
C GLY A 143 1.09 3.52 -8.75
N MET A 144 2.04 3.84 -7.88
CA MET A 144 1.83 3.91 -6.44
C MET A 144 1.32 5.29 -6.02
N VAL A 145 0.47 5.28 -5.01
CA VAL A 145 -0.02 6.46 -4.29
C VAL A 145 0.16 6.20 -2.81
N TYR A 146 0.78 7.14 -2.12
CA TYR A 146 1.14 7.02 -0.72
C TYR A 146 0.30 8.01 0.09
N PHE A 147 -0.51 7.50 0.99
CA PHE A 147 -1.28 8.28 1.95
C PHE A 147 -0.55 8.35 3.30
N PRO A 148 -0.80 9.38 4.13
CA PRO A 148 -0.16 9.47 5.44
C PRO A 148 -0.59 8.31 6.33
N ARG A 149 0.36 7.67 7.03
CA ARG A 149 0.07 6.69 8.07
C ARG A 149 -0.10 7.32 9.45
N PHE A 150 0.59 8.42 9.72
CA PHE A 150 0.55 9.12 11.00
C PHE A 150 -0.08 10.49 10.87
N ASP A 151 -0.82 10.92 11.88
CA ASP A 151 -1.34 12.27 11.97
C ASP A 151 -0.18 13.26 12.17
N GLU A 152 -0.01 14.23 11.27
CA GLU A 152 1.12 15.19 11.29
C GLU A 152 1.24 15.98 12.60
N LYS A 153 0.12 16.21 13.30
CA LYS A 153 0.09 17.03 14.52
C LYS A 153 0.34 16.21 15.77
N THR A 154 -0.17 14.99 15.80
CA THR A 154 -0.19 14.17 17.02
C THR A 154 0.75 12.97 16.96
N GLY A 155 1.26 12.61 15.78
CA GLY A 155 2.11 11.44 15.57
C GLY A 155 1.42 10.10 15.78
N LYS A 156 0.09 10.09 15.95
CA LYS A 156 -0.69 8.86 16.17
C LYS A 156 -0.87 8.09 14.87
N ASP A 157 -0.80 6.76 14.93
CA ASP A 157 -1.11 5.90 13.79
C ASP A 157 -2.60 6.08 13.44
N LEU A 158 -2.86 6.42 12.18
CA LEU A 158 -4.20 6.69 11.67
C LEU A 158 -5.03 5.42 11.53
N LEU A 159 -4.38 4.25 11.39
CA LEU A 159 -5.04 2.96 11.22
C LEU A 159 -5.32 2.26 12.56
N GLU A 160 -4.77 2.76 13.67
CA GLU A 160 -4.98 2.16 14.99
C GLU A 160 -6.46 2.19 15.39
N GLY A 161 -7.06 1.02 15.60
CA GLY A 161 -8.48 0.89 15.95
C GLY A 161 -9.46 1.20 14.82
N VAL A 162 -8.99 1.34 13.58
CA VAL A 162 -9.84 1.58 12.41
C VAL A 162 -10.32 0.25 11.83
N GLY A 163 -11.65 0.10 11.70
CA GLY A 163 -12.24 -1.10 11.10
C GLY A 163 -12.10 -1.12 9.58
N SER A 164 -12.29 0.02 8.91
CA SER A 164 -12.28 0.11 7.46
C SER A 164 -11.70 1.42 6.93
N VAL A 165 -11.19 1.35 5.71
CA VAL A 165 -10.59 2.46 4.98
C VAL A 165 -11.31 2.61 3.64
N LYS A 166 -11.55 3.86 3.23
CA LYS A 166 -12.21 4.16 1.96
C LYS A 166 -11.35 5.05 1.08
N VAL A 167 -10.80 4.50 0.02
CA VAL A 167 -10.10 5.25 -1.02
C VAL A 167 -11.12 5.75 -2.03
N VAL A 168 -10.96 6.99 -2.47
CA VAL A 168 -11.90 7.65 -3.37
C VAL A 168 -11.15 8.22 -4.55
N VAL A 169 -11.73 8.03 -5.74
CA VAL A 169 -11.33 8.71 -6.97
C VAL A 169 -12.44 9.67 -7.37
N SER A 170 -12.05 10.91 -7.66
CA SER A 170 -12.93 11.96 -8.14
C SER A 170 -13.69 11.51 -9.39
N GLY A 171 -15.00 11.77 -9.44
CA GLY A 171 -15.79 11.55 -10.65
C GLY A 171 -15.39 12.47 -11.81
N GLY A 172 -14.67 13.56 -11.51
CA GLY A 172 -14.21 14.54 -12.50
C GLY A 172 -13.07 14.06 -13.40
N ILE A 173 -12.52 12.85 -13.20
CA ILE A 173 -11.42 12.34 -14.02
C ILE A 173 -11.83 12.05 -15.47
N SER A 174 -13.10 11.73 -15.72
CA SER A 174 -13.61 11.40 -17.05
C SER A 174 -15.12 11.55 -17.12
N MET A 175 -15.63 11.83 -18.32
CA MET A 175 -17.08 11.89 -18.58
C MET A 175 -17.75 10.52 -18.41
N ALA A 176 -17.03 9.42 -18.67
CA ALA A 176 -17.55 8.07 -18.46
C ALA A 176 -17.86 7.75 -16.99
N VAL A 177 -17.16 8.39 -16.04
CA VAL A 177 -17.33 8.17 -14.60
C VAL A 177 -18.54 8.94 -14.04
N LYS A 178 -18.98 10.04 -14.71
CA LYS A 178 -20.10 10.92 -14.30
C LYS A 178 -19.84 11.60 -12.93
N PRO A 179 -20.69 12.50 -12.38
CA PRO A 179 -20.28 13.39 -11.29
C PRO A 179 -20.26 12.72 -9.90
N VAL A 180 -20.23 11.39 -9.85
CA VAL A 180 -20.18 10.63 -8.60
C VAL A 180 -18.76 10.13 -8.41
N ASN A 181 -18.22 10.33 -7.21
CA ASN A 181 -16.92 9.79 -6.87
C ASN A 181 -16.96 8.26 -6.87
N VAL A 182 -15.83 7.65 -7.23
CA VAL A 182 -15.65 6.21 -7.21
C VAL A 182 -15.04 5.80 -5.87
N ASP A 183 -15.83 5.11 -5.07
CA ASP A 183 -15.46 4.68 -3.73
C ASP A 183 -14.96 3.22 -3.74
N PHE A 184 -13.81 2.98 -3.12
CA PHE A 184 -13.25 1.66 -2.86
C PHE A 184 -13.02 1.48 -1.36
N ILE A 185 -13.65 0.47 -0.75
CA ILE A 185 -13.65 0.27 0.71
C ILE A 185 -13.00 -1.06 1.04
N TRP A 186 -12.09 -1.10 2.02
CA TRP A 186 -11.53 -2.33 2.57
C TRP A 186 -11.69 -2.39 4.09
N GLU A 187 -11.89 -3.60 4.60
CA GLU A 187 -11.88 -3.88 6.04
C GLU A 187 -10.43 -4.13 6.46
N VAL A 188 -9.88 -3.24 7.29
CA VAL A 188 -8.49 -3.26 7.76
C VAL A 188 -8.35 -3.62 9.24
N GLY A 189 -9.46 -3.76 9.97
CA GLY A 189 -9.43 -4.00 11.42
C GLY A 189 -8.76 -5.31 11.85
N ASN A 190 -8.58 -6.27 10.93
CA ASN A 190 -7.87 -7.53 11.18
C ASN A 190 -6.46 -7.56 10.54
N ASP A 191 -6.02 -6.47 9.91
CA ASP A 191 -4.71 -6.39 9.29
C ASP A 191 -3.63 -6.23 10.38
N ASP A 192 -2.68 -7.17 10.43
CA ASP A 192 -1.59 -7.18 11.40
C ASP A 192 -0.23 -7.05 10.70
N PRO A 193 0.32 -5.82 10.62
CA PRO A 193 1.61 -5.54 10.00
C PRO A 193 2.79 -6.26 10.63
N SER A 194 2.68 -6.73 11.87
CA SER A 194 3.79 -7.38 12.58
C SER A 194 4.22 -8.68 11.89
N ARG A 195 3.29 -9.35 11.20
CA ARG A 195 3.54 -10.62 10.47
C ARG A 195 4.52 -10.45 9.31
N LEU A 196 4.51 -9.29 8.66
CA LEU A 196 5.42 -8.97 7.56
C LEU A 196 6.88 -8.96 8.01
N TYR A 197 7.13 -8.64 9.27
CA TYR A 197 8.47 -8.52 9.86
C TYR A 197 8.99 -9.83 10.47
N GLY A 198 8.24 -10.94 10.35
CA GLY A 198 8.78 -12.27 10.62
C GLY A 198 9.84 -12.67 9.59
N GLY A 199 10.93 -13.28 10.05
CA GLY A 199 12.03 -13.78 9.21
C GLY A 199 13.18 -12.78 9.01
N GLN A 200 14.20 -13.17 8.24
CA GLN A 200 15.45 -12.40 8.10
C GLN A 200 15.24 -11.07 7.37
N ALA A 201 14.43 -11.03 6.29
CA ALA A 201 14.08 -9.77 5.63
C ALA A 201 13.29 -8.83 6.54
N GLY A 202 12.40 -9.40 7.35
CA GLY A 202 11.60 -8.66 8.33
C GLY A 202 12.45 -8.00 9.40
N SER A 203 13.38 -8.73 10.02
CA SER A 203 14.31 -8.18 11.01
C SER A 203 15.22 -7.09 10.42
N ARG A 204 15.65 -7.24 9.17
CA ARG A 204 16.45 -6.21 8.48
C ARG A 204 15.64 -4.93 8.25
N LEU A 205 14.37 -5.05 7.87
CA LEU A 205 13.47 -3.90 7.68
C LEU A 205 13.09 -3.23 8.99
N GLU A 206 12.86 -4.01 10.06
CA GLU A 206 12.63 -3.45 11.38
C GLU A 206 13.86 -2.67 11.86
N MET A 207 15.07 -3.20 11.64
CA MET A 207 16.31 -2.48 11.90
C MET A 207 16.39 -1.17 11.11
N ASP A 208 16.15 -1.22 9.79
CA ASP A 208 16.14 -0.03 8.94
C ASP A 208 15.09 1.00 9.42
N ARG A 209 13.89 0.55 9.82
CA ARG A 209 12.82 1.38 10.39
C ARG A 209 13.25 2.05 11.69
N LEU A 210 13.82 1.27 12.61
CA LEU A 210 14.27 1.77 13.92
C LEU A 210 15.39 2.79 13.75
N ILE A 211 16.32 2.56 12.82
CA ILE A 211 17.39 3.52 12.49
C ILE A 211 16.79 4.85 11.98
N LYS A 212 15.86 4.80 11.02
CA LYS A 212 15.19 6.01 10.51
C LYS A 212 14.43 6.75 11.61
N ARG A 213 13.66 6.03 12.44
CA ARG A 213 12.88 6.65 13.52
C ARG A 213 13.79 7.29 14.56
N LEU A 214 14.91 6.65 14.89
CA LEU A 214 15.91 7.19 15.81
C LEU A 214 16.56 8.47 15.23
N ALA A 215 16.87 8.49 13.94
CA ALA A 215 17.38 9.70 13.28
C ALA A 215 16.37 10.86 13.33
N ASN A 216 15.09 10.60 13.04
CA ASN A 216 14.03 11.61 13.10
C ASN A 216 13.82 12.13 14.53
N LEU A 217 13.77 11.24 15.53
CA LEU A 217 13.63 11.61 16.93
C LEU A 217 14.83 12.43 17.43
N ASN A 218 16.04 12.12 16.99
CA ASN A 218 17.22 12.93 17.32
C ASN A 218 17.11 14.35 16.73
N ARG A 219 16.66 14.48 15.47
CA ARG A 219 16.44 15.81 14.87
C ARG A 219 15.36 16.61 15.61
N GLU A 220 14.23 15.97 15.95
CA GLU A 220 13.15 16.60 16.73
C GLU A 220 13.64 17.01 18.13
N LYS A 221 14.47 16.18 18.76
CA LYS A 221 15.10 16.50 20.05
C LYS A 221 16.01 17.72 19.94
N GLU A 222 16.89 17.78 18.94
CA GLU A 222 17.78 18.93 18.70
C GLU A 222 16.98 20.24 18.51
N GLU A 223 15.91 20.21 17.72
CA GLU A 223 15.03 21.37 17.52
C GLU A 223 14.34 21.81 18.83
N CYS A 224 13.92 20.86 19.67
CA CYS A 224 13.34 21.16 20.97
C CYS A 224 14.38 21.74 21.95
N GLU A 225 15.60 21.22 21.95
CA GLU A 225 16.70 21.74 22.77
C GLU A 225 17.08 23.17 22.36
N GLN A 226 17.06 23.48 21.06
CA GLN A 226 17.26 24.86 20.58
C GLN A 226 16.17 25.80 21.10
N ARG A 227 14.89 25.42 20.97
CA ARG A 227 13.76 26.22 21.49
C ARG A 227 13.82 26.41 23.01
N LEU A 228 14.22 25.38 23.75
CA LEU A 228 14.45 25.49 25.20
C LEU A 228 15.59 26.46 25.50
N GLY A 229 16.66 26.44 24.71
CA GLY A 229 17.77 27.39 24.82
C GLY A 229 17.32 28.84 24.62
N GLU A 230 16.51 29.10 23.59
CA GLU A 230 15.93 30.42 23.31
C GLU A 230 15.06 30.91 24.47
N LEU A 231 14.14 30.07 24.96
CA LEU A 231 13.27 30.41 26.10
C LEU A 231 14.07 30.68 27.38
N ASN A 232 15.09 29.88 27.67
CA ASN A 232 15.94 30.09 28.84
C ASN A 232 16.74 31.41 28.75
N ALA A 233 17.19 31.78 27.55
CA ALA A 233 17.86 33.06 27.33
C ALA A 233 16.91 34.25 27.56
N GLU A 234 15.66 34.14 27.11
CA GLU A 234 14.63 35.15 27.34
C GLU A 234 14.28 35.28 28.84
N ILE A 235 14.07 34.15 29.54
CA ILE A 235 13.84 34.12 30.99
C ILE A 235 14.98 34.81 31.73
N SER A 236 16.23 34.47 31.42
CA SER A 236 17.41 35.09 32.04
C SER A 236 17.46 36.61 31.82
N THR A 237 17.10 37.06 30.61
CA THR A 237 17.03 38.49 30.28
C THR A 237 15.96 39.22 31.08
N ILE A 238 14.77 38.62 31.22
CA ILE A 238 13.65 39.16 32.01
C ILE A 238 14.01 39.18 33.49
N GLU A 239 14.59 38.11 34.04
CA GLU A 239 15.02 38.03 35.43
C GLU A 239 16.09 39.08 35.77
N ALA A 240 17.06 39.28 34.87
CA ALA A 240 18.06 40.34 35.01
C ALA A 240 17.38 41.72 35.05
N ARG A 241 16.42 41.96 34.16
CA ARG A 241 15.67 43.23 34.12
C ARG A 241 14.82 43.44 35.37
N MET A 242 14.20 42.39 35.89
CA MET A 242 13.46 42.44 37.15
C MET A 242 14.37 42.79 38.33
N LYS A 243 15.58 42.19 38.41
CA LYS A 243 16.55 42.50 39.45
C LYS A 243 17.02 43.96 39.40
N GLU A 244 17.27 44.50 38.20
CA GLU A 244 17.62 45.92 38.03
C GLU A 244 16.53 46.85 38.56
N LEU A 245 15.26 46.54 38.27
CA LEU A 245 14.12 47.34 38.73
C LEU A 245 13.86 47.23 40.23
N GLN A 246 14.21 46.11 40.87
CA GLN A 246 14.06 45.93 42.33
C GLN A 246 15.14 46.65 43.15
N GLN A 247 16.24 47.07 42.53
CA GLN A 247 17.35 47.77 43.19
C GLN A 247 17.25 49.31 43.08
N GLN A 248 16.24 49.81 42.37
CA GLN A 248 15.87 51.24 42.32
C GLN A 248 14.82 51.58 43.38
#